data_AF-H6NC86-F1
#
_entry.id   AF-H6NC86-F1
#
_cell.length_a   1.000
_cell.length_b   1.000
_cell.length_c   1.000
_cell.angle_alpha   90.00
_cell.angle_beta   90.00
_cell.angle_gamma   90.00
#
_symmetry.space_group_name_H-M   'P 1'
#
loop_
_entity.id
_entity.type
_entity.pdbx_description
1 polymer ?
#
loop_
_entity_poly.entity_id
_entity_poly.type
_entity_poly.pdbx_seq_one_letter_code
_entity_poly.pdbx_strand_id
1 'polypeptide(L)'
;MQRGLRPMTVISFLLPVLLLGGGSGNRPGKKLGETALRMAGKVDCSAYPPAHGDATMLAEGTAVHEARGYAKTFRLLAGGRVYEVMENREAKTLGEQYDIAGKVEYLTIRKDTDMEERRFDSELTERLTELYLQRKRIGEPEILKRGVPKAEYVYNLEFHLRDGSEVRTTYLSGSEYFGSGALLGSELEKALKDITQKEFGRP
;
A
#
# COMPACT_ATOMS: atom_id res chain seq x y z
N MET A 1 11.09 26.17 -24.04
CA MET A 1 11.65 24.81 -23.84
C MET A 1 11.14 24.25 -22.52
N GLN A 2 9.97 23.60 -22.52
CA GLN A 2 9.49 22.85 -21.36
C GLN A 2 10.12 21.46 -21.40
N ARG A 3 11.02 21.17 -20.44
CA ARG A 3 11.50 19.79 -20.24
C ARG A 3 10.32 18.98 -19.70
N GLY A 4 9.82 18.07 -20.53
CA GLY A 4 8.74 17.15 -20.18
C GLY A 4 9.05 16.43 -18.88
N LEU A 5 8.24 16.71 -17.86
CA LEU A 5 8.20 15.96 -16.62
C LEU A 5 7.83 14.51 -16.97
N ARG A 6 8.66 13.55 -16.53
CA ARG A 6 8.34 12.12 -16.58
C ARG A 6 7.02 11.85 -15.81
N PRO A 7 6.23 10.83 -16.18
CA PRO A 7 4.90 10.59 -15.63
C PRO A 7 4.93 10.63 -14.10
N MET A 8 4.12 11.51 -13.53
CA MET A 8 4.10 11.80 -12.10
C MET A 8 2.82 11.18 -11.54
N THR A 9 2.92 10.05 -10.86
CA THR A 9 1.80 9.24 -10.32
C THR A 9 0.51 10.02 -10.07
N VAL A 10 -0.60 9.56 -10.67
CA VAL A 10 -1.93 10.17 -10.56
C VAL A 10 -2.36 10.26 -9.10
N ILE A 11 -2.67 11.48 -8.62
CA ILE A 11 -3.03 11.76 -7.23
C ILE A 11 -4.43 11.21 -6.89
N SER A 12 -5.29 10.97 -7.88
CA SER A 12 -6.63 10.38 -7.70
C SER A 12 -6.62 8.95 -7.16
N PHE A 13 -5.49 8.25 -7.18
CA PHE A 13 -5.30 6.92 -6.60
C PHE A 13 -4.52 6.97 -5.29
N LEU A 14 -4.62 8.07 -4.55
CA LEU A 14 -3.99 8.21 -3.26
C LEU A 14 -4.99 8.08 -2.12
N LEU A 15 -4.76 7.14 -1.21
CA LEU A 15 -5.49 7.10 0.07
C LEU A 15 -4.76 7.98 1.09
N PRO A 16 -5.49 8.80 1.87
CA PRO A 16 -4.90 9.49 3.00
C PRO A 16 -4.47 8.46 4.04
N VAL A 17 -3.20 8.50 4.43
CA VAL A 17 -2.68 7.61 5.48
C VAL A 17 -3.05 8.19 6.84
N LEU A 18 -3.65 7.37 7.70
CA LEU A 18 -3.86 7.74 9.10
C LEU A 18 -2.49 7.63 9.81
N LEU A 19 -1.98 8.75 10.29
CA LEU A 19 -0.73 8.78 11.07
C LEU A 19 -1.06 8.74 12.55
N LEU A 20 -0.53 7.76 13.27
CA LEU A 20 -0.67 7.68 14.74
C LEU A 20 0.52 8.31 15.48
N GLY A 21 1.43 9.00 14.79
CA GLY A 21 2.58 9.65 15.42
C GLY A 21 3.43 10.55 14.50
N GLY A 22 4.28 11.37 15.13
CA GLY A 22 5.16 12.37 14.48
C GLY A 22 6.50 11.82 13.98
N GLY A 23 6.48 10.77 13.17
CA GLY A 23 7.70 10.18 12.60
C GLY A 23 8.40 11.05 11.54
N SER A 24 9.70 10.80 11.35
CA SER A 24 10.56 11.60 10.45
C SER A 24 10.22 11.49 8.95
N GLY A 25 9.47 10.45 8.55
CA GLY A 25 9.00 10.19 7.18
C GLY A 25 7.92 11.15 6.66
N ASN A 26 7.41 12.02 7.53
CA ASN A 26 6.28 12.90 7.24
C ASN A 26 6.71 14.35 6.94
N ARG A 27 7.97 14.54 6.53
CA ARG A 27 8.52 15.86 6.17
C ARG A 27 8.54 16.07 4.66
N PRO A 28 8.18 17.27 4.17
CA PRO A 28 8.25 17.56 2.75
C PRO A 28 9.69 17.49 2.23
N GLY A 29 9.86 16.76 1.13
CA GLY A 29 11.04 16.77 0.27
C GLY A 29 10.91 17.79 -0.86
N LYS A 30 11.39 17.43 -2.05
CA LYS A 30 11.32 18.32 -3.22
C LYS A 30 9.85 18.53 -3.65
N LYS A 31 9.51 19.75 -4.07
CA LYS A 31 8.25 20.04 -4.75
C LYS A 31 8.21 19.33 -6.10
N LEU A 32 7.19 18.52 -6.32
CA LEU A 32 6.96 17.77 -7.54
C LEU A 32 6.05 18.54 -8.50
N GLY A 33 5.04 19.24 -7.96
CA GLY A 33 4.08 19.99 -8.74
C GLY A 33 2.97 20.56 -7.87
N GLU A 34 1.81 20.78 -8.48
CA GLU A 34 0.59 21.28 -7.84
C GLU A 34 -0.61 20.50 -8.39
N THR A 35 -1.70 20.45 -7.62
CA THR A 35 -2.98 19.93 -8.09
C THR A 35 -3.60 20.84 -9.14
N ALA A 36 -4.05 20.26 -10.25
CA ALA A 36 -4.64 20.98 -11.38
C ALA A 36 -6.17 20.96 -11.37
N LEU A 37 -6.77 19.93 -10.77
CA LEU A 37 -8.23 19.77 -10.71
C LEU A 37 -8.66 19.12 -9.40
N ARG A 38 -9.65 19.71 -8.73
CA ARG A 38 -10.38 19.01 -7.65
C ARG A 38 -11.56 18.25 -8.26
N MET A 39 -11.53 16.93 -8.24
CA MET A 39 -12.57 16.10 -8.87
C MET A 39 -13.91 16.15 -8.12
N ALA A 40 -13.90 16.16 -6.78
CA ALA A 40 -15.12 16.15 -5.98
C ALA A 40 -16.06 17.32 -6.34
N GLY A 41 -17.28 16.98 -6.74
CA GLY A 41 -18.30 17.93 -7.15
C GLY A 41 -18.06 18.64 -8.48
N LYS A 42 -17.01 18.27 -9.23
CA LYS A 42 -16.70 18.82 -10.57
C LYS A 42 -16.72 17.78 -11.69
N VAL A 43 -16.54 16.50 -11.34
CA VAL A 43 -16.32 15.42 -12.29
C VAL A 43 -17.23 14.24 -11.96
N ASP A 44 -17.85 13.66 -12.98
CA ASP A 44 -18.48 12.34 -12.90
C ASP A 44 -17.39 11.26 -13.01
N CYS A 45 -17.09 10.60 -11.89
CA CYS A 45 -16.06 9.57 -11.80
C CYS A 45 -16.34 8.35 -12.69
N SER A 46 -17.58 8.13 -13.13
CA SER A 46 -17.92 6.99 -14.01
C SER A 46 -17.45 7.18 -15.46
N ALA A 47 -17.25 8.43 -15.89
CA ALA A 47 -16.94 8.77 -17.28
C ALA A 47 -15.59 9.49 -17.47
N TYR A 48 -14.93 9.88 -16.38
CA TYR A 48 -13.72 10.68 -16.44
C TYR A 48 -12.46 9.85 -16.11
N PRO A 49 -11.51 9.71 -17.06
CA PRO A 49 -10.25 9.04 -16.78
C PRO A 49 -9.32 9.94 -15.95
N PRO A 50 -8.88 9.50 -14.75
CA PRO A 50 -7.98 10.30 -13.92
C PRO A 50 -6.64 10.63 -14.61
N ALA A 51 -6.19 11.86 -14.45
CA ALA A 51 -4.97 12.41 -15.04
C ALA A 51 -4.01 12.99 -13.99
N HIS A 52 -2.80 13.34 -14.44
CA HIS A 52 -1.79 13.97 -13.60
C HIS A 52 -2.26 15.33 -13.07
N GLY A 53 -2.15 15.54 -11.76
CA GLY A 53 -2.61 16.76 -11.11
C GLY A 53 -4.07 16.70 -10.62
N ASP A 54 -4.84 15.68 -11.00
CA ASP A 54 -6.17 15.49 -10.45
C ASP A 54 -6.11 15.01 -9.02
N ALA A 55 -6.90 15.63 -8.15
CA ALA A 55 -7.04 15.21 -6.77
C ALA A 55 -8.52 15.07 -6.42
N THR A 56 -8.86 13.98 -5.73
CA THR A 56 -10.24 13.74 -5.31
C THR A 56 -10.77 14.88 -4.45
N MET A 57 -9.99 15.30 -3.45
CA MET A 57 -10.44 16.27 -2.42
C MET A 57 -9.58 17.52 -2.27
N LEU A 58 -8.34 17.54 -2.75
CA LEU A 58 -7.44 18.68 -2.57
C LEU A 58 -7.85 19.84 -3.47
N ALA A 59 -7.77 21.07 -2.95
CA ALA A 59 -8.01 22.27 -3.73
C ALA A 59 -6.99 22.40 -4.87
N GLU A 60 -7.37 23.04 -5.96
CA GLU A 60 -6.46 23.38 -7.06
C GLU A 60 -5.33 24.30 -6.58
N GLY A 61 -4.12 24.14 -7.13
CA GLY A 61 -2.92 24.85 -6.70
C GLY A 61 -2.28 24.30 -5.41
N THR A 62 -2.81 23.22 -4.83
CA THR A 62 -2.19 22.59 -3.66
C THR A 62 -0.85 22.01 -4.04
N ALA A 63 0.22 22.47 -3.40
CA ALA A 63 1.57 21.98 -3.66
C ALA A 63 1.76 20.51 -3.24
N VAL A 64 2.35 19.73 -4.14
CA VAL A 64 2.64 18.31 -3.98
C VAL A 64 4.14 18.13 -3.87
N HIS A 65 4.57 17.40 -2.85
CA HIS A 65 5.98 17.18 -2.51
C HIS A 65 6.27 15.68 -2.40
N GLU A 66 7.54 15.34 -2.56
CA GLU A 66 8.06 14.04 -2.12
C GLU A 66 7.85 13.88 -0.60
N ALA A 67 7.52 12.67 -0.15
CA ALA A 67 7.63 12.30 1.25
C ALA A 67 9.08 11.90 1.53
N ARG A 68 9.78 12.65 2.38
CA ARG A 68 11.21 12.40 2.64
C ARG A 68 11.40 10.99 3.22
N GLY A 69 12.35 10.24 2.68
CA GLY A 69 12.63 8.86 3.09
C GLY A 69 11.82 7.81 2.33
N TYR A 70 10.93 8.22 1.43
CA TYR A 70 10.14 7.33 0.59
C TYR A 70 10.25 7.69 -0.90
N ALA A 71 10.12 6.68 -1.74
CA ALA A 71 9.95 6.84 -3.17
C ALA A 71 8.64 7.58 -3.48
N LYS A 72 8.71 8.56 -4.39
CA LYS A 72 7.53 9.28 -4.89
C LYS A 72 6.50 8.40 -5.60
N THR A 73 6.90 7.19 -6.00
CA THR A 73 6.03 6.16 -6.58
C THR A 73 5.25 5.38 -5.52
N PHE A 74 5.58 5.55 -4.24
CA PHE A 74 4.90 4.96 -3.11
C PHE A 74 4.15 6.02 -2.28
N ARG A 75 4.81 7.14 -1.95
CA ARG A 75 4.25 8.11 -0.99
C ARG A 75 4.54 9.56 -1.36
N LEU A 76 3.54 10.41 -1.14
CA LEU A 76 3.54 11.83 -1.46
C LEU A 76 3.02 12.66 -0.27
N LEU A 77 3.37 13.95 -0.24
CA LEU A 77 2.87 14.92 0.73
C LEU A 77 2.15 16.06 0.00
N ALA A 78 0.90 16.31 0.37
CA ALA A 78 0.13 17.42 -0.18
C ALA A 78 -0.87 17.94 0.86
N GLY A 79 -1.11 19.26 0.91
CA GLY A 79 -2.07 19.84 1.86
C GLY A 79 -1.81 19.48 3.33
N GLY A 80 -0.54 19.27 3.71
CA GLY A 80 -0.15 18.86 5.07
C GLY A 80 -0.44 17.40 5.42
N ARG A 81 -0.85 16.56 4.45
CA ARG A 81 -1.20 15.15 4.66
C ARG A 81 -0.31 14.23 3.83
N VAL A 82 -0.12 13.02 4.36
CA VAL A 82 0.55 11.91 3.67
C VAL A 82 -0.46 11.15 2.83
N TYR A 83 -0.02 10.79 1.63
CA TYR A 83 -0.78 10.10 0.63
C TYR A 83 0.00 8.90 0.11
N GLU A 84 -0.63 7.72 0.10
CA GLU A 84 -0.04 6.48 -0.42
C GLU A 84 -0.63 6.09 -1.76
N VAL A 85 0.25 5.69 -2.68
CA VAL A 85 -0.10 5.21 -4.01
C VAL A 85 -0.81 3.87 -3.89
N MET A 86 -2.11 3.86 -4.23
CA MET A 86 -2.90 2.63 -4.28
C MET A 86 -2.41 1.69 -5.37
N GLU A 87 -2.01 2.24 -6.53
CA GLU A 87 -1.61 1.44 -7.68
C GLU A 87 -0.44 2.08 -8.46
N ASN A 88 0.67 1.35 -8.57
CA ASN A 88 1.74 1.59 -9.53
C ASN A 88 1.64 0.53 -10.63
N ARG A 89 1.08 0.90 -11.79
CA ARG A 89 0.87 -0.03 -12.92
C ARG A 89 2.17 -0.57 -13.51
N GLU A 90 3.28 0.13 -13.30
CA GLU A 90 4.61 -0.31 -13.76
C GLU A 90 5.27 -1.30 -12.80
N ALA A 91 4.76 -1.42 -11.56
CA ALA A 91 5.30 -2.34 -10.56
C ALA A 91 5.02 -3.80 -10.94
N LYS A 92 6.10 -4.58 -11.01
CA LYS A 92 6.13 -6.03 -11.25
C LYS A 92 6.18 -6.82 -9.95
N THR A 93 6.64 -6.21 -8.87
CA THR A 93 6.69 -6.79 -7.53
C THR A 93 6.02 -5.88 -6.51
N LEU A 94 5.69 -6.42 -5.34
CA LEU A 94 5.19 -5.60 -4.24
C LEU A 94 6.26 -4.65 -3.69
N GLY A 95 7.56 -4.97 -3.80
CA GLY A 95 8.64 -4.05 -3.43
C GLY A 95 8.75 -2.83 -4.34
N GLU A 96 8.34 -2.94 -5.61
CA GLU A 96 8.25 -1.80 -6.54
C GLU A 96 6.99 -0.94 -6.31
N GLN A 97 5.97 -1.52 -5.67
CA GLN A 97 4.75 -0.83 -5.24
C GLN A 97 4.93 -0.13 -3.88
N TYR A 98 5.50 -0.85 -2.91
CA TYR A 98 5.60 -0.47 -1.51
C TYR A 98 7.07 -0.29 -1.10
N ASP A 99 7.46 0.96 -0.88
CA ASP A 99 8.82 1.31 -0.46
C ASP A 99 8.98 1.20 1.07
N ILE A 100 8.81 -0.01 1.61
CA ILE A 100 8.85 -0.32 3.05
C ILE A 100 10.03 -1.20 3.48
N ALA A 101 10.90 -1.61 2.55
CA ALA A 101 12.11 -2.39 2.87
C ALA A 101 12.97 -1.65 3.91
N GLY A 102 13.33 -2.35 5.00
CA GLY A 102 14.13 -1.79 6.10
C GLY A 102 13.45 -0.66 6.92
N LYS A 103 12.15 -0.41 6.69
CA LYS A 103 11.38 0.67 7.33
C LYS A 103 10.27 0.16 8.25
N VAL A 104 9.98 -1.14 8.20
CA VAL A 104 9.05 -1.80 9.12
C VAL A 104 9.69 -1.88 10.51
N GLU A 105 8.93 -1.51 11.53
CA GLU A 105 9.29 -1.62 12.95
C GLU A 105 8.79 -2.94 13.54
N TYR A 106 7.54 -3.30 13.26
CA TYR A 106 6.95 -4.59 13.66
C TYR A 106 5.78 -4.95 12.73
N LEU A 107 5.44 -6.23 12.70
CA LEU A 107 4.24 -6.74 12.05
C LEU A 107 3.17 -7.05 13.11
N THR A 108 1.91 -6.70 12.81
CA THR A 108 0.75 -7.31 13.47
C THR A 108 -0.02 -8.18 12.47
N ILE A 109 -0.54 -9.30 12.96
CA ILE A 109 -1.51 -10.13 12.23
C ILE A 109 -2.78 -10.16 13.07
N ARG A 110 -3.91 -9.78 12.44
CA ARG A 110 -5.22 -9.81 13.05
C ARG A 110 -6.14 -10.75 12.30
N LYS A 111 -6.78 -11.68 13.01
CA LYS A 111 -7.83 -12.52 12.45
C LYS A 111 -9.13 -11.71 12.33
N ASP A 112 -9.71 -11.67 11.14
CA ASP A 112 -10.85 -10.78 10.85
C ASP A 112 -12.11 -11.13 11.66
N THR A 113 -12.34 -12.42 11.95
CA THR A 113 -13.58 -12.87 12.59
C THR A 113 -13.66 -12.54 14.08
N ASP A 114 -12.54 -12.64 14.79
CA ASP A 114 -12.53 -12.63 16.27
C ASP A 114 -11.73 -11.43 16.82
N MET A 115 -11.21 -10.58 15.93
CA MET A 115 -10.38 -9.40 16.23
C MET A 115 -9.13 -9.72 17.07
N GLU A 116 -8.77 -11.01 17.17
CA GLU A 116 -7.57 -11.45 17.85
C GLU A 116 -6.35 -10.98 17.05
N GLU A 117 -5.45 -10.29 17.75
CA GLU A 117 -4.25 -9.70 17.18
C GLU A 117 -3.00 -10.24 17.87
N ARG A 118 -1.95 -10.43 17.08
CA ARG A 118 -0.61 -10.77 17.56
C ARG A 118 0.40 -9.82 16.94
N ARG A 119 1.27 -9.28 17.79
CA ARG A 119 2.47 -8.55 17.37
C ARG A 119 3.65 -9.52 17.33
N PHE A 120 4.48 -9.40 16.32
CA PHE A 120 5.63 -10.27 16.10
C PHE A 120 6.95 -9.57 16.36
N ASP A 121 7.99 -10.37 16.63
CA ASP A 121 9.36 -9.91 16.86
C ASP A 121 10.03 -9.43 15.55
N SER A 122 11.24 -8.90 15.68
CA SER A 122 11.99 -8.34 14.56
C SER A 122 12.41 -9.38 13.53
N GLU A 123 12.81 -10.59 13.95
CA GLU A 123 13.28 -11.62 13.01
C GLU A 123 12.15 -12.07 12.08
N LEU A 124 10.98 -12.38 12.65
CA LEU A 124 9.83 -12.79 11.86
C LEU A 124 9.27 -11.62 11.04
N THR A 125 9.26 -10.41 11.59
CA THR A 125 8.86 -9.20 10.86
C THR A 125 9.73 -8.98 9.64
N GLU A 126 11.06 -9.05 9.78
CA GLU A 126 12.01 -8.87 8.67
C GLU A 126 11.79 -9.93 7.60
N ARG A 127 11.75 -11.22 7.99
CA ARG A 127 11.54 -12.32 7.07
C ARG A 127 10.23 -12.20 6.29
N LEU A 128 9.11 -11.92 6.97
CA LEU A 128 7.82 -11.77 6.29
C LEU A 128 7.78 -10.54 5.39
N THR A 129 8.43 -9.45 5.79
CA THR A 129 8.56 -8.25 4.95
C THR A 129 9.34 -8.57 3.67
N GLU A 130 10.46 -9.29 3.76
CA GLU A 130 11.23 -9.69 2.58
C GLU A 130 10.43 -10.58 1.63
N LEU A 131 9.79 -11.62 2.17
CA LEU A 131 8.94 -12.51 1.38
C LEU A 131 7.81 -11.75 0.70
N TYR A 132 7.16 -10.85 1.44
CA TYR A 132 6.10 -9.97 0.94
C TYR A 132 6.57 -9.12 -0.24
N LEU A 133 7.69 -8.40 -0.10
CA LEU A 133 8.16 -7.47 -1.12
C LEU A 133 8.63 -8.18 -2.41
N GLN A 134 9.03 -9.44 -2.32
CA GLN A 134 9.40 -10.26 -3.48
C GLN A 134 8.18 -10.76 -4.28
N ARG A 135 6.95 -10.65 -3.77
CA ARG A 135 5.79 -11.24 -4.42
C ARG A 135 5.52 -10.57 -5.77
N LYS A 136 5.22 -11.41 -6.77
CA LYS A 136 4.87 -10.96 -8.11
C LYS A 136 3.51 -10.26 -8.07
N ARG A 137 3.48 -9.03 -8.57
CA ARG A 137 2.28 -8.23 -8.74
C ARG A 137 1.62 -8.58 -10.06
N ILE A 138 0.31 -8.84 -10.02
CA ILE A 138 -0.53 -9.10 -11.20
C ILE A 138 -1.65 -8.07 -11.35
N GLY A 139 -1.95 -7.32 -10.28
CA GLY A 139 -3.00 -6.29 -10.25
C GLY A 139 -4.40 -6.86 -10.07
N GLU A 140 -5.30 -6.04 -9.54
CA GLU A 140 -6.71 -6.39 -9.27
C GLU A 140 -7.47 -6.87 -10.52
N PRO A 141 -7.34 -6.25 -11.71
CA PRO A 141 -8.08 -6.71 -12.90
C PRO A 141 -7.75 -8.15 -13.30
N GLU A 142 -6.51 -8.61 -13.08
CA GLU A 142 -6.11 -9.98 -13.39
C GLU A 142 -6.67 -10.97 -12.36
N ILE A 143 -6.73 -10.59 -11.08
CA ILE A 143 -7.36 -11.40 -10.03
C ILE A 143 -8.85 -11.58 -10.33
N LEU A 144 -9.57 -10.50 -10.65
CA LEU A 144 -11.00 -10.54 -10.93
C LEU A 144 -11.35 -11.44 -12.12
N LYS A 145 -10.51 -11.47 -13.17
CA LYS A 145 -10.68 -12.37 -14.32
C LYS A 145 -10.60 -13.85 -13.95
N ARG A 146 -9.82 -14.18 -12.92
CA ARG A 146 -9.59 -15.56 -12.46
C ARG A 146 -10.63 -16.03 -11.44
N GLY A 147 -11.48 -15.13 -10.97
CA GLY A 147 -12.57 -15.39 -10.04
C GLY A 147 -12.30 -14.86 -8.63
N VAL A 148 -13.37 -14.64 -7.87
CA VAL A 148 -13.27 -14.16 -6.48
C VAL A 148 -12.59 -15.23 -5.63
N PRO A 149 -11.49 -14.88 -4.93
CA PRO A 149 -10.80 -15.83 -4.06
C PRO A 149 -11.75 -16.36 -2.99
N LYS A 150 -11.85 -17.70 -2.87
CA LYS A 150 -12.49 -18.32 -1.71
C LYS A 150 -11.46 -18.42 -0.59
N ALA A 151 -11.85 -18.05 0.61
CA ALA A 151 -11.01 -18.13 1.79
C ALA A 151 -11.77 -18.85 2.91
N GLU A 152 -11.09 -19.71 3.65
CA GLU A 152 -11.64 -20.26 4.89
C GLU A 152 -11.51 -19.25 6.04
N TYR A 153 -10.38 -18.53 6.06
CA TYR A 153 -10.03 -17.51 7.03
C TYR A 153 -9.44 -16.28 6.35
N VAL A 154 -9.69 -15.12 6.96
CA VAL A 154 -9.15 -13.83 6.54
C VAL A 154 -8.27 -13.29 7.65
N TYR A 155 -7.02 -12.97 7.32
CA TYR A 155 -6.08 -12.32 8.23
C TYR A 155 -5.65 -10.98 7.63
N ASN A 156 -5.70 -9.93 8.45
CA ASN A 156 -5.16 -8.63 8.12
C ASN A 156 -3.71 -8.57 8.62
N LEU A 157 -2.79 -8.26 7.71
CA LEU A 157 -1.39 -8.04 8.03
C LEU A 157 -1.13 -6.54 7.98
N GLU A 158 -0.61 -5.99 9.08
CA GLU A 158 -0.30 -4.57 9.19
C GLU A 158 1.21 -4.41 9.45
N PHE A 159 1.91 -3.84 8.48
CA PHE A 159 3.32 -3.49 8.59
C PHE A 159 3.43 -2.11 9.20
N HIS A 160 3.73 -2.04 10.50
CA HIS A 160 3.90 -0.79 11.22
C HIS A 160 5.27 -0.21 10.91
N LEU A 161 5.33 0.98 10.33
CA LEU A 161 6.56 1.63 9.90
C LEU A 161 7.13 2.52 11.01
N ARG A 162 8.45 2.70 11.01
CA ARG A 162 9.19 3.52 12.00
C ARG A 162 8.79 5.00 12.04
N ASP A 163 7.99 5.45 11.08
CA ASP A 163 7.44 6.81 11.06
C ASP A 163 6.02 6.92 11.66
N GLY A 164 5.49 5.82 12.21
CA GLY A 164 4.16 5.75 12.83
C GLY A 164 3.01 5.58 11.84
N SER A 165 3.30 5.32 10.55
CA SER A 165 2.31 4.89 9.57
C SER A 165 2.24 3.36 9.46
N GLU A 166 1.21 2.84 8.80
CA GLU A 166 1.06 1.41 8.54
C GLU A 166 0.79 1.13 7.05
N VAL A 167 1.31 0.01 6.55
CA VAL A 167 0.85 -0.59 5.28
C VAL A 167 0.04 -1.82 5.61
N ARG A 168 -1.20 -1.87 5.14
CA ARG A 168 -2.12 -2.99 5.37
C ARG A 168 -2.26 -3.86 4.13
N THR A 169 -2.31 -5.17 4.35
CA THR A 169 -2.66 -6.15 3.32
C THR A 169 -3.45 -7.30 3.93
N THR A 170 -3.95 -8.21 3.10
CA THR A 170 -4.84 -9.28 3.50
C THR A 170 -4.32 -10.63 3.02
N TYR A 171 -4.28 -11.59 3.93
CA TYR A 171 -4.06 -13.00 3.64
C TYR A 171 -5.41 -13.72 3.66
N LEU A 172 -5.73 -14.37 2.53
CA LEU A 172 -6.92 -15.19 2.36
C LEU A 172 -6.48 -16.65 2.39
N SER A 173 -6.80 -17.38 3.45
CA SER A 173 -6.32 -18.75 3.59
C SER A 173 -6.90 -19.66 2.49
N GLY A 174 -6.03 -20.45 1.86
CA GLY A 174 -6.40 -21.29 0.71
C GLY A 174 -6.49 -20.55 -0.62
N SER A 175 -6.15 -19.26 -0.65
CA SER A 175 -6.04 -18.49 -1.89
C SER A 175 -4.62 -18.52 -2.47
N GLU A 176 -4.51 -18.55 -3.80
CA GLU A 176 -3.25 -18.27 -4.50
C GLU A 176 -2.90 -16.76 -4.52
N TYR A 177 -3.83 -15.91 -4.11
CA TYR A 177 -3.73 -14.46 -4.13
C TYR A 177 -3.36 -13.92 -2.75
N PHE A 178 -2.66 -12.79 -2.77
CA PHE A 178 -2.25 -12.07 -1.58
C PHE A 178 -2.54 -10.57 -1.74
N GLY A 179 -3.27 -10.02 -0.77
CA GLY A 179 -3.82 -8.67 -0.86
C GLY A 179 -4.65 -8.46 -2.14
N SER A 180 -4.73 -7.21 -2.59
CA SER A 180 -5.50 -6.78 -3.76
C SER A 180 -4.73 -6.81 -5.08
N GLY A 181 -3.61 -7.55 -5.19
CA GLY A 181 -2.85 -7.47 -6.44
C GLY A 181 -1.63 -8.36 -6.63
N ALA A 182 -1.37 -9.36 -5.78
CA ALA A 182 -0.19 -10.20 -5.90
C ALA A 182 -0.50 -11.70 -5.79
N LEU A 183 0.44 -12.50 -6.27
CA LEU A 183 0.46 -13.94 -6.00
C LEU A 183 1.15 -14.22 -4.66
N LEU A 184 0.56 -15.10 -3.87
CA LEU A 184 1.06 -15.48 -2.55
C LEU A 184 2.41 -16.22 -2.66
N GLY A 185 2.49 -17.24 -3.53
CA GLY A 185 3.68 -18.06 -3.71
C GLY A 185 3.97 -18.97 -2.50
N SER A 186 4.56 -20.13 -2.77
CA SER A 186 4.65 -21.24 -1.81
C SER A 186 5.40 -20.92 -0.52
N GLU A 187 6.46 -20.13 -0.58
CA GLU A 187 7.26 -19.83 0.60
C GLU A 187 6.54 -18.91 1.60
N LEU A 188 5.90 -17.85 1.11
CA LEU A 188 5.11 -16.95 1.95
C LEU A 188 3.86 -17.67 2.45
N GLU A 189 3.21 -18.47 1.60
CA GLU A 189 2.08 -19.31 2.01
C GLU A 189 2.45 -20.23 3.17
N LYS A 190 3.57 -20.94 3.04
CA LYS A 190 4.06 -21.83 4.10
C LYS A 190 4.33 -21.07 5.39
N ALA A 191 5.05 -19.94 5.31
CA ALA A 191 5.36 -19.13 6.48
C ALA A 191 4.08 -18.63 7.19
N LEU A 192 3.11 -18.13 6.42
CA LEU A 192 1.85 -17.65 6.99
C LEU A 192 1.04 -18.78 7.60
N LYS A 193 0.92 -19.94 6.93
CA LYS A 193 0.23 -21.12 7.48
C LYS A 193 0.85 -21.61 8.78
N ASP A 194 2.18 -21.68 8.85
CA ASP A 194 2.89 -22.11 10.07
C ASP A 194 2.59 -21.15 11.24
N ILE A 195 2.59 -19.83 10.97
CA ILE A 195 2.29 -18.80 11.96
C ILE A 195 0.83 -18.83 12.37
N THR A 196 -0.10 -18.86 11.42
CA THR A 196 -1.54 -18.82 11.70
C THR A 196 -1.95 -20.07 12.49
N GLN A 197 -1.44 -21.23 12.10
CA GLN A 197 -1.67 -22.48 12.83
C GLN A 197 -1.12 -22.44 14.26
N LYS A 198 0.06 -21.87 14.46
CA LYS A 198 0.71 -21.77 15.78
C LYS A 198 0.02 -20.76 16.70
N GLU A 199 -0.31 -19.58 16.18
CA GLU A 199 -0.74 -18.44 17.00
C GLU A 199 -2.27 -18.33 17.13
N PHE A 200 -3.02 -18.84 16.15
CA PHE A 200 -4.48 -18.76 16.09
C PHE A 200 -5.17 -20.13 15.97
N GLY A 201 -4.39 -21.22 15.94
CA GLY A 201 -4.91 -22.58 15.88
C GLY A 201 -5.52 -22.98 14.53
N ARG A 202 -5.38 -22.16 13.49
CA ARG A 202 -5.96 -22.40 12.15
C ARG A 202 -5.02 -21.88 11.05
N PRO A 203 -4.93 -22.53 9.88
CA PRO A 203 -4.05 -22.11 8.78
C PRO A 203 -4.52 -20.83 8.05
#